data_AF-A0A1W9YML9-F1
#
_entry.id   AF-A0A1W9YML9-F1
#
_cell.length_a   1.000
_cell.length_b   1.000
_cell.length_c   1.000
_cell.angle_alpha   90.00
_cell.angle_beta   90.00
_cell.angle_gamma   90.00
#
_symmetry.space_group_name_H-M   'P 1'
#
loop_
_entity.id
_entity.type
_entity.pdbx_description
1 polymer ?
#
loop_
_entity_poly.entity_id
_entity_poly.type
_entity_poly.pdbx_seq_one_letter_code
_entity_poly.pdbx_strand_id
1 'polypeptide(L)' 'MNWDYADPFVIDLRVLAEDIDGLGHANNAVYVSWLERCAWRHSQRLGLDLAEYRRLD' A
#
# COMPACT_ATOMS: atom_id res chain seq x y z
N MET A 1 15.67 -5.98 -7.82
CA MET A 1 14.96 -6.21 -6.54
C MET A 1 15.01 -7.71 -6.27
N ASN A 2 15.61 -8.13 -5.16
CA ASN A 2 15.70 -9.54 -4.78
C ASN A 2 14.73 -9.75 -3.62
N TRP A 3 13.56 -10.30 -3.90
CA TRP A 3 12.52 -10.53 -2.89
C TRP A 3 12.67 -11.93 -2.29
N ASP A 4 12.34 -12.06 -1.00
CA ASP A 4 12.42 -13.35 -0.30
C ASP A 4 11.38 -14.38 -0.79
N TYR A 5 10.29 -13.90 -1.39
CA TYR A 5 9.21 -14.73 -1.95
C TYR A 5 8.98 -14.42 -3.44
N ALA A 6 8.51 -15.43 -4.18
CA ALA A 6 8.16 -15.29 -5.58
C ALA A 6 6.91 -14.40 -5.77
N ASP A 7 6.85 -13.73 -6.92
CA ASP A 7 5.69 -12.97 -7.41
C ASP A 7 5.07 -11.97 -6.41
N PRO A 8 5.85 -11.05 -5.83
CA PRO A 8 5.32 -10.06 -4.90
C PRO A 8 4.31 -9.15 -5.58
N PHE A 9 3.24 -8.83 -4.86
CA PHE A 9 2.35 -7.74 -5.26
C PHE A 9 3.03 -6.40 -4.98
N VAL A 10 3.28 -5.62 -6.03
CA VAL A 10 3.91 -4.30 -5.93
C VAL A 10 3.00 -3.25 -6.57
N ILE A 11 3.09 -2.02 -6.05
CA ILE A 11 2.44 -0.86 -6.65
C ILE A 11 3.46 0.24 -6.89
N ASP A 12 3.29 0.99 -7.98
CA ASP A 12 4.05 2.22 -8.20
C ASP A 12 3.46 3.33 -7.32
N LEU A 13 4.36 4.05 -6.66
CA LEU A 13 4.04 5.21 -5.83
C LEU A 13 4.80 6.42 -6.37
N ARG A 14 4.11 7.56 -6.46
CA ARG A 14 4.73 8.85 -6.71
C ARG A 14 4.77 9.60 -5.39
N VAL A 15 5.98 9.77 -4.85
CA VAL A 15 6.23 10.57 -3.66
C VAL A 15 6.15 12.04 -4.03
N LEU A 16 5.31 12.79 -3.33
CA LEU A 16 5.12 14.22 -3.48
C LEU A 16 5.90 14.98 -2.40
N ALA A 17 6.11 16.29 -2.60
CA ALA A 17 6.81 17.11 -1.62
C ALA A 17 6.07 17.17 -0.26
N GLU A 18 4.73 17.11 -0.29
CA GLU A 18 3.89 17.06 0.91
C GLU A 18 4.02 15.76 1.71
N ASP A 19 4.53 14.70 1.08
CA ASP A 19 4.77 13.42 1.73
C ASP A 19 6.09 13.41 2.53
N ILE A 20 6.89 14.47 2.42
CA ILE A 20 8.21 14.60 3.05
C ILE A 20 8.10 15.45 4.31
N ASP A 21 8.67 14.96 5.41
CA ASP A 21 8.71 15.66 6.68
C ASP A 21 9.78 16.76 6.73
N GLY A 22 9.81 17.52 7.83
CA GLY A 22 10.77 18.61 8.03
C GLY A 22 12.25 18.16 8.14
N LEU A 23 12.52 16.86 8.24
CA LEU A 23 13.87 16.28 8.24
C LEU A 23 14.30 15.81 6.84
N GLY A 24 13.42 15.91 5.84
CA GLY A 24 13.70 15.47 4.48
C GLY A 24 13.46 13.98 4.25
N HIS A 25 12.76 13.29 5.15
CA HIS A 25 12.40 11.88 5.00
C HIS A 25 10.93 11.73 4.62
N ALA A 26 10.55 10.58 4.05
CA ALA A 26 9.14 10.25 3.92
C ALA A 26 8.49 10.29 5.31
N ASN A 27 7.40 11.04 5.44
CA ASN A 27 6.66 11.15 6.68
C ASN A 27 6.12 9.78 7.08
N ASN A 28 6.35 9.38 8.32
CA ASN A 28 5.97 8.05 8.82
C ASN A 28 4.46 7.77 8.71
N ALA A 29 3.59 8.77 8.91
CA ALA A 29 2.15 8.57 8.79
C ALA A 29 1.74 8.35 7.34
N VAL A 30 2.30 9.14 6.41
CA VAL A 30 2.08 9.00 4.97
C VAL A 30 2.59 7.64 4.47
N TYR A 31 3.75 7.20 4.98
CA TYR A 31 4.29 5.89 4.65
C TYR A 31 3.33 4.75 5.02
N VAL A 32 2.69 4.82 6.21
CA VAL A 32 1.68 3.83 6.61
C VAL A 32 0.46 3.88 5.68
N SER A 33 0.03 5.06 5.23
CA SER A 33 -1.04 5.16 4.22
C SER A 33 -0.66 4.52 2.88
N TRP A 34 0.61 4.58 2.48
CA TRP A 34 1.08 3.87 1.28
C TRP A 34 1.04 2.35 1.46
N LEU A 35 1.42 1.84 2.64
CA LEU A 35 1.33 0.42 2.97
C LEU A 35 -0.13 -0.06 2.93
N GLU A 36 -1.05 0.69 3.54
CA GLU A 36 -2.48 0.41 3.50
C GLU A 36 -3.01 0.37 2.06
N ARG A 37 -2.64 1.34 1.22
CA ARG A 37 -3.02 1.37 -0.19
C ARG A 37 -2.52 0.12 -0.94
N CYS A 38 -1.30 -0.33 -0.68
CA CYS A 38 -0.76 -1.55 -1.28
C CYS A 38 -1.55 -2.78 -0.83
N ALA A 39 -1.81 -2.91 0.47
CA ALA A 39 -2.56 -4.02 1.05
C ALA A 39 -3.98 -4.10 0.46
N TRP A 40 -4.70 -2.98 0.38
CA TRP A 40 -6.04 -2.94 -0.21
C TRP A 40 -6.05 -3.28 -1.69
N ARG A 41 -5.10 -2.75 -2.47
CA ARG A 41 -5.00 -3.09 -3.90
C ARG A 41 -4.67 -4.57 -4.11
N HIS A 42 -3.87 -5.16 -3.24
CA HIS A 42 -3.61 -6.59 -3.28
C HIS A 42 -4.88 -7.39 -2.98
N SER A 43 -5.60 -7.02 -1.92
CA SER A 43 -6.87 -7.68 -1.55
C SER A 43 -7.90 -7.62 -2.68
N GLN A 44 -8.04 -6.45 -3.32
CA GLN A 44 -8.91 -6.27 -4.50
C GLN A 44 -8.46 -7.13 -5.69
N ARG A 45 -7.14 -7.25 -5.95
CA ARG A 45 -6.62 -8.15 -7.00
C ARG A 45 -7.00 -9.62 -6.73
N LEU A 46 -7.13 -10.01 -5.47
CA LEU A 46 -7.57 -11.33 -5.05
C LEU A 46 -9.11 -11.49 -5.03
N GLY A 47 -9.86 -10.43 -5.38
CA GLY A 47 -11.32 -10.44 -5.40
C GLY A 47 -11.96 -10.14 -4.04
N LEU A 48 -11.17 -9.71 -3.05
CA LEU A 48 -11.63 -9.39 -1.69
C LEU A 48 -11.67 -7.88 -1.49
N ASP A 49 -12.63 -7.23 -2.13
CA ASP A 49 -12.89 -5.81 -1.91
C ASP A 49 -13.75 -5.57 -0.65
N LEU A 50 -14.03 -4.30 -0.35
CA LEU A 50 -14.84 -3.93 0.81
C LEU A 50 -16.27 -4.49 0.75
N ALA A 51 -16.85 -4.61 -0.44
CA ALA A 51 -18.18 -5.18 -0.60
C ALA A 51 -18.16 -6.69 -0.29
N GLU A 52 -17.12 -7.38 -0.74
CA GLU A 52 -16.93 -8.79 -0.47
C GLU A 52 -16.68 -9.07 1.01
N TYR A 53 -15.86 -8.27 1.69
CA TYR A 53 -15.70 -8.38 3.15
C TYR A 53 -17.03 -8.20 3.88
N ARG A 54 -17.81 -7.17 3.53
CA ARG A 54 -19.13 -6.94 4.14
C ARG A 54 -20.15 -8.04 3.87
N ARG A 55 -19.96 -8.83 2.81
CA ARG A 55 -20.82 -9.97 2.48
C ARG A 55 -20.49 -11.20 3.31
N LEU A 56 -19.25 -11.28 3.81
CA LEU A 56 -18.74 -12.41 4.60
C LEU A 56 -18.95 -12.24 6.11
N ASP A 57 -19.22 -11.02 6.58
CA ASP A 57 -19.66 -10.69 7.94
C ASP A 57 -21.15 -11.02 8.18
#